data_AF-A0A4R4I994-F1
#
_entry.id   AF-A0A4R4I994-F1
#
_cell.length_a   1.000
_cell.length_b   1.000
_cell.length_c   1.000
_cell.angle_alpha   90.00
_cell.angle_beta   90.00
_cell.angle_gamma   90.00
#
_symmetry.space_group_name_H-M   'P 1'
#
loop_
_entity.id
_entity.type
_entity.pdbx_description
1 polymer ?
#
loop_
_entity_poly.entity_id
_entity_poly.type
_entity_poly.pdbx_seq_one_letter_code
_entity_poly.pdbx_strand_id
1 'polypeptide(L)'
;MIKLSSITAHILDIWHRRNSRSYIAHLRSLGIRIGDGCIFRDPLTTRIDVSRPALVSIGSNVDMNTYFQILTHDWASFVFRNKYHDFVNSSGRVEIGSNIYIGTNVIVLRGVTIGDNCVIGAGSVVTHDIPANSVAVGAPCRVVCSLDEYYQKRKVKGLQEAVEHVKAFQKNFGRDPLPHELYEEFIYFVDASNVEEYERQGVPVRSQLSIAYGDWLSTHKAKFSSYDDFIQYVNQKMNETAES
;
A
#
# COMPACT_ATOMS: atom_id res chain seq x y z
N MET A 1 33.82 -20.87 3.06
CA MET A 1 32.96 -19.67 3.24
C MET A 1 33.83 -18.53 3.74
N ILE A 2 34.05 -17.51 2.91
CA ILE A 2 34.84 -16.33 3.30
C ILE A 2 33.95 -15.47 4.21
N LYS A 3 34.35 -15.26 5.47
CA LYS A 3 33.67 -14.30 6.36
C LYS A 3 33.94 -12.90 5.82
N LEU A 4 32.92 -12.30 5.21
CA LEU A 4 32.93 -10.89 4.85
C LEU A 4 33.16 -10.06 6.12
N SER A 5 33.98 -9.01 6.02
CA SER A 5 34.11 -8.01 7.09
C SER A 5 32.75 -7.35 7.37
N SER A 6 32.56 -6.83 8.58
CA SER A 6 31.32 -6.13 8.97
C SER A 6 30.96 -5.01 8.00
N ILE A 7 31.97 -4.30 7.47
CA ILE A 7 31.78 -3.20 6.51
C ILE A 7 31.26 -3.74 5.18
N THR A 8 31.90 -4.79 4.66
CA THR A 8 31.46 -5.41 3.39
C THR A 8 30.06 -6.00 3.47
N ALA A 9 29.68 -6.59 4.61
CA ALA A 9 28.32 -7.10 4.80
C ALA A 9 27.28 -5.96 4.82
N HIS A 10 27.62 -4.84 5.47
CA HIS A 10 26.75 -3.66 5.51
C HIS A 10 26.56 -3.01 4.13
N ILE A 11 27.64 -2.88 3.35
CA ILE A 11 27.57 -2.37 1.97
C ILE A 11 26.69 -3.27 1.10
N LEU A 12 26.82 -4.59 1.23
CA LEU A 12 25.99 -5.55 0.49
C LEU A 12 24.51 -5.44 0.88
N ASP A 13 24.20 -5.28 2.17
CA ASP A 13 22.81 -5.07 2.63
C ASP A 13 22.19 -3.80 2.01
N ILE A 14 22.92 -2.67 2.04
CA ILE A 14 22.47 -1.43 1.38
C ILE A 14 22.28 -1.66 -0.12
N TRP A 15 23.22 -2.35 -0.77
CA TRP A 15 23.15 -2.65 -2.20
C TRP A 15 21.90 -3.49 -2.54
N HIS A 16 21.59 -4.51 -1.74
CA HIS A 16 20.39 -5.32 -1.92
C HIS A 16 19.11 -4.51 -1.72
N ARG A 17 19.13 -3.50 -0.85
CA ARG A 17 17.96 -2.65 -0.51
C ARG A 17 17.84 -1.36 -1.34
N ARG A 18 18.68 -1.16 -2.36
CA ARG A 18 18.68 0.08 -3.16
C ARG A 18 17.38 0.38 -3.92
N ASN A 19 16.59 -0.65 -4.23
CA ASN A 19 15.26 -0.53 -4.84
C ASN A 19 14.46 -1.83 -4.66
N SER A 20 13.14 -1.76 -4.86
CA SER A 20 12.22 -2.90 -4.69
C SER A 20 12.68 -4.15 -5.44
N ARG A 21 13.03 -4.02 -6.72
CA ARG A 21 13.45 -5.15 -7.57
C ARG A 21 14.67 -5.89 -7.01
N SER A 22 15.68 -5.12 -6.58
CA SER A 22 16.92 -5.68 -6.03
C SER A 22 16.65 -6.38 -4.69
N TYR A 23 15.77 -5.82 -3.87
CA TYR A 23 15.43 -6.38 -2.57
C TYR A 23 14.62 -7.67 -2.71
N ILE A 24 13.63 -7.71 -3.60
CA ILE A 24 12.87 -8.93 -3.92
C ILE A 24 13.80 -10.04 -4.43
N ALA A 25 14.72 -9.72 -5.34
CA ALA A 25 15.69 -10.70 -5.83
C ALA A 25 16.57 -11.26 -4.70
N HIS A 26 17.00 -10.40 -3.77
CA HIS A 26 17.75 -10.82 -2.60
C HIS A 26 16.94 -11.74 -1.67
N LEU A 27 15.72 -11.34 -1.29
CA LEU A 27 14.84 -12.15 -0.44
C LEU A 27 14.53 -13.52 -1.07
N ARG A 28 14.27 -13.56 -2.38
CA ARG A 28 14.10 -14.81 -3.13
C ARG A 28 15.37 -15.68 -3.08
N SER A 29 16.55 -15.09 -3.22
CA SER A 29 17.83 -15.82 -3.11
C SER A 29 18.09 -16.44 -1.73
N LEU A 30 17.46 -15.89 -0.68
CA LEU A 30 17.50 -16.43 0.69
C LEU A 30 16.45 -17.55 0.92
N GLY A 31 15.55 -17.81 -0.03
CA GLY A 31 14.52 -18.85 0.07
C GLY A 31 13.13 -18.35 0.45
N ILE A 32 12.91 -17.02 0.50
CA ILE A 32 11.57 -16.45 0.70
C ILE A 32 10.79 -16.52 -0.62
N ARG A 33 9.54 -16.98 -0.56
CA ARG A 33 8.65 -17.02 -1.74
C ARG A 33 7.96 -15.67 -1.89
N ILE A 34 8.12 -15.02 -3.04
CA ILE A 34 7.48 -13.73 -3.36
C ILE A 34 6.95 -13.83 -4.78
N GLY A 35 5.66 -13.60 -4.99
CA GLY A 35 5.03 -13.52 -6.31
C GLY A 35 5.45 -12.29 -7.11
N ASP A 36 4.91 -12.13 -8.30
CA ASP A 36 5.27 -11.03 -9.20
C ASP A 36 4.43 -9.78 -8.93
N GLY A 37 4.89 -8.61 -9.41
CA GLY A 37 4.17 -7.34 -9.20
C GLY A 37 4.23 -6.80 -7.77
N CYS A 38 5.01 -7.41 -6.87
CA CYS A 38 5.21 -6.88 -5.51
C CYS A 38 6.08 -5.62 -5.51
N ILE A 39 5.76 -4.68 -4.62
CA ILE A 39 6.48 -3.42 -4.47
C ILE A 39 6.81 -3.23 -2.99
N PHE A 40 8.10 -3.11 -2.67
CA PHE A 40 8.55 -2.51 -1.42
C PHE A 40 8.83 -1.04 -1.68
N ARG A 41 7.95 -0.15 -1.20
CA ARG A 41 8.04 1.31 -1.43
C ARG A 41 9.32 1.88 -0.84
N ASP A 42 9.80 1.32 0.26
CA ASP A 42 11.06 1.67 0.88
C ASP A 42 11.77 0.44 1.49
N PRO A 43 12.62 -0.26 0.72
CA PRO A 43 13.33 -1.44 1.19
C PRO A 43 14.33 -1.17 2.33
N LEU A 44 14.78 0.07 2.51
CA LEU A 44 15.72 0.42 3.57
C LEU A 44 15.06 0.42 4.95
N THR A 45 13.76 0.73 5.02
CA THR A 45 12.98 0.69 6.27
C THR A 45 12.26 -0.63 6.48
N THR A 46 11.96 -1.40 5.43
CA THR A 46 11.33 -2.72 5.58
C THR A 46 12.20 -3.71 6.37
N ARG A 47 11.57 -4.54 7.21
CA ARG A 47 12.23 -5.63 7.96
C ARG A 47 11.50 -6.95 7.75
N ILE A 48 12.02 -7.77 6.83
CA ILE A 48 11.57 -9.15 6.67
C ILE A 48 12.51 -10.07 7.47
N ASP A 49 11.94 -10.92 8.31
CA ASP A 49 12.70 -11.91 9.06
C ASP A 49 13.35 -12.94 8.13
N VAL A 50 14.67 -12.80 7.95
CA VAL A 50 15.52 -13.68 7.15
C VAL A 50 16.18 -14.80 7.95
N SER A 51 15.88 -14.93 9.26
CA SER A 51 16.43 -16.01 10.08
C SER A 51 15.78 -17.37 9.77
N ARG A 52 14.52 -17.35 9.29
CA ARG A 52 13.73 -18.54 8.91
C ARG A 52 13.01 -18.27 7.58
N PRO A 53 13.74 -18.04 6.49
CA PRO A 53 13.18 -17.54 5.23
C PRO A 53 12.13 -18.50 4.64
N ALA A 54 12.26 -19.81 4.87
CA ALA A 54 11.29 -20.83 4.47
C ALA A 54 9.89 -20.68 5.11
N LEU A 55 9.77 -19.85 6.15
CA LEU A 55 8.51 -19.54 6.84
C LEU A 55 7.81 -18.30 6.28
N VAL A 56 8.36 -17.62 5.28
CA VAL A 56 7.75 -16.41 4.69
C VAL A 56 7.30 -16.70 3.27
N SER A 57 6.03 -16.43 2.98
CA SER A 57 5.50 -16.36 1.61
C SER A 57 4.63 -15.14 1.39
N ILE A 58 4.85 -14.46 0.27
CA ILE A 58 4.10 -13.30 -0.21
C ILE A 58 3.59 -13.63 -1.61
N GLY A 59 2.30 -13.43 -1.86
CA GLY A 59 1.66 -13.62 -3.16
C GLY A 59 2.09 -12.59 -4.20
N SER A 60 1.24 -12.38 -5.21
CA SER A 60 1.50 -11.42 -6.29
C SER A 60 0.77 -10.09 -6.07
N ASN A 61 1.27 -9.01 -6.65
CA ASN A 61 0.64 -7.68 -6.62
C ASN A 61 0.40 -7.16 -5.18
N VAL A 62 1.44 -7.26 -4.33
CA VAL A 62 1.39 -6.74 -2.96
C VAL A 62 2.17 -5.42 -2.89
N ASP A 63 1.51 -4.35 -2.47
CA ASP A 63 2.14 -3.06 -2.24
C ASP A 63 2.44 -2.88 -0.75
N MET A 64 3.73 -2.83 -0.42
CA MET A 64 4.25 -2.75 0.95
C MET A 64 4.90 -1.40 1.20
N ASN A 65 4.27 -0.62 2.08
CA ASN A 65 4.71 0.71 2.40
C ASN A 65 5.88 0.74 3.41
N THR A 66 6.35 1.94 3.73
CA THR A 66 7.47 2.22 4.64
C THR A 66 7.30 1.54 6.01
N TYR A 67 8.41 1.09 6.59
CA TYR A 67 8.46 0.41 7.89
C TYR A 67 7.60 -0.86 8.01
N PHE A 68 7.29 -1.53 6.90
CA PHE A 68 6.64 -2.84 6.91
C PHE A 68 7.55 -3.92 7.53
N GLN A 69 6.99 -4.78 8.40
CA GLN A 69 7.75 -5.82 9.10
C GLN A 69 7.03 -7.17 9.10
N ILE A 70 7.80 -8.24 8.90
CA ILE A 70 7.36 -9.63 9.09
C ILE A 70 8.26 -10.27 10.13
N LEU A 71 7.67 -10.80 11.21
CA LEU A 71 8.39 -11.48 12.29
C LEU A 71 7.93 -12.93 12.38
N THR A 72 8.79 -13.90 12.06
CA THR A 72 8.42 -15.33 12.09
C THR A 72 8.76 -16.01 13.42
N HIS A 73 9.44 -15.31 14.33
CA HIS A 73 9.82 -15.84 15.63
C HIS A 73 9.92 -14.74 16.70
N ASP A 74 9.96 -15.13 17.97
CA ASP A 74 10.29 -14.26 19.10
C ASP A 74 11.29 -14.94 20.06
N TRP A 75 11.65 -14.23 21.13
CA TRP A 75 12.58 -14.71 22.17
C TRP A 75 11.95 -14.71 23.57
N ALA A 76 10.66 -15.05 23.67
CA ALA A 76 10.01 -15.27 24.97
C ALA A 76 10.72 -16.33 25.83
N SER A 77 11.46 -17.24 25.18
CA SER A 77 12.36 -18.22 25.81
C SER A 77 13.38 -17.58 26.78
N PHE A 78 13.73 -16.30 26.60
CA PHE A 78 14.57 -15.58 27.57
C PHE A 78 13.94 -15.49 28.96
N VAL A 79 12.63 -15.28 29.03
CA VAL A 79 11.90 -15.25 30.30
C VAL A 79 11.72 -16.66 30.83
N PHE A 80 11.37 -17.61 29.96
CA PHE A 80 11.13 -19.00 30.35
C PHE A 80 12.37 -19.67 30.94
N ARG A 81 13.56 -19.45 30.35
CA ARG A 81 14.81 -20.01 30.88
C ARG A 81 15.17 -19.45 32.26
N ASN A 82 14.81 -18.19 32.53
CA ASN A 82 15.16 -17.53 33.79
C ASN A 82 14.14 -17.87 34.90
N LYS A 83 12.86 -17.98 34.55
CA LYS A 83 11.77 -18.20 35.51
C LYS A 83 11.43 -19.68 35.72
N TYR A 84 11.40 -20.45 34.64
CA TYR A 84 10.95 -21.85 34.63
C TYR A 84 12.11 -22.83 34.41
N HIS A 85 13.33 -22.33 34.16
CA HIS A 85 14.49 -23.15 33.79
C HIS A 85 14.23 -24.07 32.58
N ASP A 86 13.34 -23.62 31.69
CA ASP A 86 12.89 -24.37 30.51
C ASP A 86 13.14 -23.57 29.22
N PHE A 87 13.26 -24.29 28.11
CA PHE A 87 13.47 -23.72 26.79
C PHE A 87 12.34 -24.11 25.84
N VAL A 88 11.43 -23.16 25.60
CA VAL A 88 10.31 -23.33 24.67
C VAL A 88 10.52 -22.43 23.46
N ASN A 89 10.56 -23.00 22.26
CA ASN A 89 10.71 -22.25 21.01
C ASN A 89 9.41 -21.53 20.61
N SER A 90 9.53 -20.42 19.88
CA SER A 90 8.39 -19.65 19.37
C SER A 90 8.64 -19.22 17.93
N SER A 91 8.01 -19.91 16.98
CA SER A 91 8.10 -19.59 15.56
C SER A 91 6.85 -20.05 14.80
N GLY A 92 6.50 -19.36 13.72
CA GLY A 92 5.32 -19.67 12.92
C GLY A 92 5.43 -19.10 11.51
N ARG A 93 4.83 -19.82 10.56
CA ARG A 93 4.76 -19.40 9.15
C ARG A 93 3.95 -18.10 9.01
N VAL A 94 4.39 -17.21 8.14
CA VAL A 94 3.62 -16.04 7.72
C VAL A 94 3.31 -16.17 6.23
N GLU A 95 2.03 -16.13 5.90
CA GLU A 95 1.53 -16.19 4.54
C GLU A 95 0.75 -14.92 4.21
N ILE A 96 1.18 -14.21 3.17
CA ILE A 96 0.50 -13.04 2.62
C ILE A 96 0.00 -13.44 1.24
N GLY A 97 -1.30 -13.27 1.00
CA GLY A 97 -1.95 -13.54 -0.27
C GLY A 97 -1.56 -12.57 -1.38
N SER A 98 -2.42 -12.45 -2.38
CA SER A 98 -2.24 -11.61 -3.57
C SER A 98 -3.19 -10.42 -3.59
N ASN A 99 -2.81 -9.36 -4.32
CA ASN A 99 -3.59 -8.13 -4.45
C ASN A 99 -3.87 -7.48 -3.08
N ILE A 100 -2.81 -7.10 -2.37
CA ILE A 100 -2.91 -6.58 -1.00
C ILE A 100 -2.23 -5.22 -0.92
N TYR A 101 -2.90 -4.27 -0.27
CA TYR A 101 -2.30 -3.01 0.15
C TYR A 101 -1.92 -3.08 1.63
N ILE A 102 -0.63 -2.87 1.92
CA ILE A 102 -0.10 -2.80 3.28
C ILE A 102 0.30 -1.35 3.59
N GLY A 103 -0.42 -0.72 4.51
CA GLY A 103 -0.12 0.63 4.97
C GLY A 103 1.23 0.76 5.69
N THR A 104 1.63 2.00 5.94
CA THR A 104 2.87 2.34 6.66
C THR A 104 2.87 1.78 8.08
N ASN A 105 4.04 1.39 8.61
CA ASN A 105 4.21 0.90 9.99
C ASN A 105 3.37 -0.35 10.33
N VAL A 106 3.14 -1.25 9.37
CA VAL A 106 2.45 -2.52 9.62
C VAL A 106 3.45 -3.59 10.08
N ILE A 107 3.07 -4.36 11.10
CA ILE A 107 3.83 -5.50 11.62
C ILE A 107 2.96 -6.76 11.50
N VAL A 108 3.48 -7.79 10.84
CA VAL A 108 2.84 -9.11 10.76
C VAL A 108 3.60 -10.09 11.64
N LEU A 109 2.90 -10.67 12.62
CA LEU A 109 3.49 -11.62 13.57
C LEU A 109 3.42 -13.06 13.04
N ARG A 110 4.24 -13.90 13.65
CA ARG A 110 4.37 -15.33 13.34
C ARG A 110 3.02 -16.05 13.37
N GLY A 111 2.86 -17.04 12.49
CA GLY A 111 1.68 -17.91 12.46
C GLY A 111 0.43 -17.26 11.86
N VAL A 112 0.59 -16.16 11.13
CA VAL A 112 -0.53 -15.39 10.55
C VAL A 112 -0.61 -15.61 9.04
N THR A 113 -1.84 -15.79 8.56
CA THR A 113 -2.22 -15.76 7.15
C THR A 113 -3.09 -14.53 6.84
N ILE A 114 -2.70 -13.73 5.84
CA ILE A 114 -3.51 -12.66 5.27
C ILE A 114 -4.02 -13.14 3.91
N GLY A 115 -5.33 -13.27 3.75
CA GLY A 115 -5.96 -13.68 2.49
C GLY A 115 -5.87 -12.63 1.38
N ASP A 116 -6.25 -13.03 0.17
CA ASP A 116 -6.21 -12.16 -1.02
C ASP A 116 -7.13 -10.93 -0.89
N ASN A 117 -6.88 -9.89 -1.69
CA ASN A 117 -7.75 -8.70 -1.79
C ASN A 117 -7.95 -7.99 -0.45
N CYS A 118 -6.88 -7.82 0.32
CA CYS A 118 -6.95 -7.17 1.63
C CYS A 118 -6.34 -5.76 1.62
N VAL A 119 -6.90 -4.90 2.46
CA VAL A 119 -6.31 -3.60 2.81
C VAL A 119 -5.95 -3.63 4.29
N ILE A 120 -4.66 -3.53 4.61
CA ILE A 120 -4.17 -3.45 5.98
C ILE A 120 -3.82 -2.00 6.28
N GLY A 121 -4.57 -1.37 7.19
CA GLY A 121 -4.39 0.03 7.52
C GLY A 121 -3.06 0.33 8.19
N ALA A 122 -2.62 1.59 8.10
CA ALA A 122 -1.37 2.04 8.70
C ALA A 122 -1.33 1.80 10.22
N GLY A 123 -0.14 1.48 10.75
CA GLY A 123 0.10 1.25 12.17
C GLY A 123 -0.46 -0.06 12.71
N SER A 124 -0.89 -0.98 11.85
CA SER A 124 -1.53 -2.22 12.30
C SER A 124 -0.54 -3.28 12.78
N VAL A 125 -0.90 -4.01 13.85
CA VAL A 125 -0.16 -5.18 14.33
C VAL A 125 -1.01 -6.43 14.13
N VAL A 126 -0.70 -7.16 13.06
CA VAL A 126 -1.43 -8.35 12.65
C VAL A 126 -0.99 -9.54 13.50
N THR A 127 -1.89 -9.93 14.40
CA THR A 127 -1.66 -10.93 15.46
C THR A 127 -2.40 -12.25 15.20
N HIS A 128 -3.31 -12.26 14.23
CA HIS A 128 -4.20 -13.37 13.89
C HIS A 128 -4.53 -13.27 12.39
N ASP A 129 -5.06 -14.34 11.81
CA ASP A 129 -5.41 -14.40 10.39
C ASP A 129 -6.41 -13.33 9.98
N ILE A 130 -6.23 -12.80 8.76
CA ILE A 130 -7.13 -11.85 8.11
C ILE A 130 -7.78 -12.56 6.92
N PRO A 131 -9.11 -12.76 6.91
CA PRO A 131 -9.82 -13.36 5.79
C PRO A 131 -9.66 -12.54 4.51
N ALA A 132 -9.72 -13.20 3.36
CA ALA A 132 -9.72 -12.53 2.05
C ALA A 132 -10.86 -11.50 1.91
N ASN A 133 -10.69 -10.53 1.02
CA ASN A 133 -11.66 -9.45 0.74
C ASN A 133 -12.00 -8.60 1.99
N SER A 134 -11.01 -8.34 2.85
CA SER A 134 -11.19 -7.62 4.11
C SER A 134 -10.41 -6.32 4.15
N VAL A 135 -10.97 -5.33 4.86
CA VAL A 135 -10.21 -4.19 5.36
C VAL A 135 -9.99 -4.36 6.84
N ALA A 136 -8.74 -4.34 7.28
CA ALA A 136 -8.37 -4.58 8.67
C ALA A 136 -7.39 -3.52 9.18
N VAL A 137 -7.59 -3.07 10.42
CA VAL A 137 -6.77 -2.00 11.04
C VAL A 137 -6.52 -2.27 12.53
N GLY A 138 -5.53 -1.60 13.10
CA GLY A 138 -5.32 -1.48 14.55
C GLY A 138 -4.26 -2.42 15.14
N ALA A 139 -4.07 -2.31 16.45
CA ALA A 139 -3.11 -3.11 17.22
C ALA A 139 -3.77 -3.58 18.53
N PRO A 140 -4.31 -4.82 18.58
CA PRO A 140 -4.25 -5.85 17.55
C PRO A 140 -5.11 -5.54 16.32
N CYS A 141 -4.65 -5.96 15.14
CA CYS A 141 -5.36 -5.76 13.88
C CYS A 141 -6.68 -6.55 13.87
N ARG A 142 -7.77 -5.90 13.45
CA ARG A 142 -9.11 -6.47 13.36
C ARG A 142 -9.77 -6.05 12.05
N VAL A 143 -10.55 -6.96 11.47
CA VAL A 143 -11.40 -6.65 10.30
C VAL A 143 -12.43 -5.62 10.74
N VAL A 144 -12.54 -4.52 9.97
CA VAL A 144 -13.50 -3.44 10.23
C VAL A 144 -14.64 -3.39 9.22
N CYS A 145 -14.42 -3.89 8.01
CA CYS A 145 -15.45 -4.06 6.98
C CYS A 145 -14.95 -4.97 5.85
N SER A 146 -15.85 -5.36 4.95
CA SER A 146 -15.46 -6.01 3.70
C SER A 146 -14.81 -5.02 2.73
N LEU A 147 -14.04 -5.54 1.77
CA LEU A 147 -13.46 -4.73 0.70
C LEU A 147 -14.53 -4.01 -0.13
N ASP A 148 -15.63 -4.71 -0.46
CA ASP A 148 -16.74 -4.13 -1.24
C ASP A 148 -17.39 -2.94 -0.52
N GLU A 149 -17.64 -3.09 0.79
CA GLU A 149 -18.20 -2.02 1.61
C GLU A 149 -17.25 -0.81 1.65
N TYR A 150 -15.95 -1.06 1.85
CA TYR A 150 -14.95 -0.01 1.83
C TYR A 150 -14.87 0.70 0.47
N TYR A 151 -14.91 -0.06 -0.62
CA TYR A 151 -14.90 0.47 -1.98
C TYR A 151 -16.09 1.40 -2.23
N GLN A 152 -17.31 1.01 -1.86
CA GLN A 152 -18.49 1.89 -2.00
C GLN A 152 -18.37 3.15 -1.14
N LYS A 153 -17.89 3.02 0.11
CA LYS A 153 -17.60 4.17 0.99
C LYS A 153 -16.61 5.14 0.35
N ARG A 154 -15.54 4.64 -0.27
CA ARG A 154 -14.53 5.46 -0.97
C ARG A 154 -15.10 6.16 -2.19
N LYS A 155 -15.98 5.54 -2.98
CA LYS A 155 -16.63 6.21 -4.12
C LYS A 155 -17.45 7.43 -3.69
N VAL A 156 -18.12 7.36 -2.54
CA VAL A 156 -18.89 8.49 -1.99
C VAL A 156 -17.94 9.56 -1.43
N LYS A 157 -17.00 9.17 -0.58
CA LYS A 157 -16.12 10.10 0.13
C LYS A 157 -15.09 10.78 -0.79
N GLY A 158 -14.62 10.08 -1.83
CA GLY A 158 -13.57 10.57 -2.73
C GLY A 158 -13.91 11.88 -3.42
N LEU A 159 -15.16 12.09 -3.84
CA LEU A 159 -15.54 13.34 -4.50
C LEU A 159 -15.49 14.53 -3.53
N GLN A 160 -15.88 14.30 -2.27
CA GLN A 160 -15.79 15.34 -1.24
C GLN A 160 -14.34 15.71 -0.94
N GLU A 161 -13.46 14.71 -0.85
CA GLU A 161 -12.02 14.93 -0.63
C GLU A 161 -11.36 15.62 -1.83
N ALA A 162 -11.78 15.30 -3.07
CA ALA A 162 -11.31 15.99 -4.26
C ALA A 162 -11.71 17.48 -4.27
N VAL A 163 -12.95 17.79 -3.87
CA VAL A 163 -13.41 19.17 -3.70
C VAL A 163 -12.58 19.88 -2.61
N GLU A 164 -12.32 19.22 -1.49
CA GLU A 164 -11.48 19.76 -0.41
C GLU A 164 -10.04 20.03 -0.88
N HIS A 165 -9.45 19.11 -1.65
CA HIS A 165 -8.12 19.27 -2.22
C HIS A 165 -8.04 20.49 -3.15
N VAL A 166 -8.96 20.64 -4.11
CA VAL A 166 -8.99 21.81 -5.01
C VAL A 166 -9.18 23.11 -4.22
N LYS A 167 -10.09 23.15 -3.25
CA LYS A 167 -10.29 24.33 -2.39
C LYS A 167 -9.02 24.69 -1.61
N ALA A 168 -8.35 23.71 -1.03
CA ALA A 168 -7.09 23.92 -0.31
C ALA A 168 -5.99 24.42 -1.26
N PHE A 169 -5.93 23.89 -2.48
CA PHE A 169 -5.00 24.33 -3.51
C PHE A 169 -5.25 25.80 -3.90
N GLN A 170 -6.49 26.16 -4.27
CA GLN A 170 -6.86 27.53 -4.63
C GLN A 170 -6.53 28.52 -3.52
N LYS A 171 -6.83 28.16 -2.26
CA LYS A 171 -6.50 28.98 -1.09
C LYS A 171 -4.99 29.21 -0.94
N ASN A 172 -4.18 28.18 -1.16
CA ASN A 172 -2.74 28.24 -0.94
C ASN A 172 -1.97 28.86 -2.11
N PHE A 173 -2.46 28.70 -3.34
CA PHE A 173 -1.75 29.11 -4.57
C PHE A 173 -2.41 30.28 -5.31
N GLY A 174 -3.64 30.67 -4.96
CA GLY A 174 -4.36 31.79 -5.59
C GLY A 174 -4.78 31.53 -7.05
N ARG A 175 -4.82 30.26 -7.47
CA ARG A 175 -5.22 29.82 -8.82
C ARG A 175 -5.82 28.41 -8.78
N ASP A 176 -6.46 28.02 -9.86
CA ASP A 176 -6.91 26.64 -10.05
C ASP A 176 -5.73 25.69 -10.32
N PRO A 177 -5.79 24.43 -9.85
CA PRO A 177 -4.78 23.41 -10.11
C PRO A 177 -4.85 22.96 -11.58
N LEU A 178 -3.71 22.90 -12.28
CA LEU A 178 -3.68 22.34 -13.63
C LEU A 178 -4.12 20.86 -13.61
N PRO A 179 -4.65 20.31 -14.72
CA PRO A 179 -5.10 18.92 -14.76
C PRO A 179 -4.05 17.89 -14.28
N HIS A 180 -2.76 18.11 -14.59
CA HIS A 180 -1.68 17.22 -14.17
C HIS A 180 -1.26 17.39 -12.69
N GLU A 181 -1.76 18.42 -12.00
CA GLU A 181 -1.62 18.57 -10.53
C GLU A 181 -2.72 17.81 -9.78
N LEU A 182 -3.79 17.40 -10.47
CA LEU A 182 -4.88 16.57 -9.97
C LEU A 182 -4.59 15.08 -10.23
N TYR A 183 -3.58 14.59 -9.51
CA TYR A 183 -2.93 13.31 -9.79
C TYR A 183 -3.87 12.11 -9.69
N GLU A 184 -4.87 12.15 -8.80
CA GLU A 184 -5.87 11.09 -8.60
C GLU A 184 -7.28 11.53 -9.02
N GLU A 185 -7.56 12.82 -8.90
CA GLU A 185 -8.87 13.42 -9.14
C GLU A 185 -9.23 13.48 -10.63
N PHE A 186 -8.28 13.17 -11.53
CA PHE A 186 -8.56 13.04 -12.96
C PHE A 186 -9.74 12.11 -13.26
N ILE A 187 -10.02 11.13 -12.40
CA ILE A 187 -11.16 10.22 -12.56
C ILE A 187 -12.51 10.95 -12.66
N TYR A 188 -12.59 12.19 -12.19
CA TYR A 188 -13.84 12.96 -12.23
C TYR A 188 -14.11 13.63 -13.57
N PHE A 189 -13.07 13.88 -14.38
CA PHE A 189 -13.19 14.59 -15.67
C PHE A 189 -12.50 13.89 -16.86
N VAL A 190 -11.82 12.77 -16.64
CA VAL A 190 -11.16 11.97 -17.67
C VAL A 190 -11.89 10.64 -17.88
N ASP A 191 -12.16 10.32 -19.14
CA ASP A 191 -12.66 9.01 -19.58
C ASP A 191 -12.18 8.64 -20.99
N ALA A 192 -12.74 7.56 -21.57
CA ALA A 192 -12.38 7.08 -22.90
C ALA A 192 -12.46 8.12 -24.02
N SER A 193 -13.28 9.15 -23.89
CA SER A 193 -13.48 10.17 -24.92
C SER A 193 -12.35 11.20 -24.99
N ASN A 194 -11.64 11.43 -23.87
CA ASN A 194 -10.71 12.54 -23.73
C ASN A 194 -9.34 12.14 -23.12
N VAL A 195 -9.13 10.87 -22.75
CA VAL A 195 -7.89 10.41 -22.07
C VAL A 195 -6.61 10.77 -22.82
N GLU A 196 -6.59 10.67 -24.15
CA GLU A 196 -5.39 10.96 -24.96
C GLU A 196 -4.99 12.43 -24.91
N GLU A 197 -5.96 13.33 -24.69
CA GLU A 197 -5.68 14.75 -24.51
C GLU A 197 -5.02 15.02 -23.16
N TYR A 198 -5.58 14.47 -22.08
CA TYR A 198 -5.05 14.67 -20.74
C TYR A 198 -3.70 13.97 -20.52
N GLU A 199 -3.47 12.81 -21.12
CA GLU A 199 -2.15 12.16 -21.17
C GLU A 199 -1.10 13.07 -21.81
N ARG A 200 -1.43 13.76 -22.92
CA ARG A 200 -0.52 14.75 -23.54
C ARG A 200 -0.25 15.96 -22.65
N GLN A 201 -1.18 16.30 -21.75
CA GLN A 201 -1.01 17.35 -20.74
C GLN A 201 -0.24 16.87 -19.50
N GLY A 202 0.19 15.61 -19.46
CA GLY A 202 0.96 15.04 -18.35
C GLY A 202 0.10 14.45 -17.23
N VAL A 203 -1.21 14.27 -17.44
CA VAL A 203 -2.06 13.56 -16.47
C VAL A 203 -1.71 12.07 -16.50
N PRO A 204 -1.33 11.46 -15.37
CA PRO A 204 -0.64 10.16 -15.31
C PRO A 204 -1.56 8.92 -15.46
N VAL A 205 -2.63 8.97 -16.25
CA VAL A 205 -3.73 7.97 -16.23
C VAL A 205 -3.25 6.53 -16.44
N ARG A 206 -2.48 6.28 -17.51
CA ARG A 206 -1.90 4.97 -17.87
C ARG A 206 -0.92 4.48 -16.81
N SER A 207 -0.08 5.36 -16.31
CA SER A 207 0.94 5.00 -15.31
C SER A 207 0.33 4.65 -13.95
N GLN A 208 -0.73 5.37 -13.55
CA GLN A 208 -1.51 5.13 -12.33
C GLN A 208 -2.28 3.81 -12.40
N LEU A 209 -3.04 3.60 -13.47
CA LEU A 209 -3.92 2.43 -13.61
C LEU A 209 -3.16 1.16 -13.98
N SER A 210 -2.00 1.28 -14.62
CA SER A 210 -1.11 0.16 -14.95
C SER A 210 -1.88 -0.96 -15.67
N ILE A 211 -1.85 -2.19 -15.15
CA ILE A 211 -2.54 -3.35 -15.71
C ILE A 211 -4.06 -3.17 -15.80
N ALA A 212 -4.66 -2.30 -14.98
CA ALA A 212 -6.09 -2.03 -14.99
C ALA A 212 -6.50 -0.96 -16.02
N TYR A 213 -5.56 -0.35 -16.74
CA TYR A 213 -5.84 0.76 -17.66
C TYR A 213 -6.91 0.40 -18.72
N GLY A 214 -6.79 -0.78 -19.36
CA GLY A 214 -7.73 -1.20 -20.40
C GLY A 214 -9.16 -1.38 -19.88
N ASP A 215 -9.30 -2.13 -18.79
CA ASP A 215 -10.60 -2.40 -18.17
C ASP A 215 -11.24 -1.12 -17.62
N TRP A 216 -10.44 -0.28 -16.94
CA TRP A 216 -10.88 1.02 -16.46
C TRP A 216 -11.38 1.90 -17.61
N LEU A 217 -10.63 1.99 -18.71
CA LEU A 217 -11.02 2.84 -19.83
C LEU A 217 -12.35 2.40 -20.47
N SER A 218 -12.61 1.08 -20.52
CA SER A 218 -13.85 0.54 -21.09
C SER A 218 -15.09 0.71 -20.19
N THR A 219 -14.90 0.81 -18.88
CA THR A 219 -16.00 0.78 -17.89
C THR A 219 -16.22 2.11 -17.17
N HIS A 220 -15.17 2.93 -17.05
CA HIS A 220 -15.22 4.20 -16.34
C HIS A 220 -15.93 5.28 -17.17
N LYS A 221 -16.70 6.10 -16.48
CA LYS A 221 -17.33 7.30 -17.01
C LYS A 221 -17.08 8.45 -16.06
N ALA A 222 -16.50 9.52 -16.59
CA ALA A 222 -16.26 10.74 -15.83
C ALA A 222 -17.60 11.33 -15.38
N LYS A 223 -17.62 11.88 -14.16
CA LYS A 223 -18.81 12.54 -13.62
C LYS A 223 -19.05 13.90 -14.28
N PHE A 224 -17.97 14.56 -14.67
CA PHE A 224 -17.97 15.86 -15.34
C PHE A 224 -17.44 15.67 -16.76
N SER A 225 -17.99 16.42 -17.71
CA SER A 225 -17.60 16.34 -19.13
C SER A 225 -16.20 16.86 -19.42
N SER A 226 -15.67 17.72 -18.55
CA SER A 226 -14.35 18.33 -18.69
C SER A 226 -13.76 18.75 -17.34
N TYR A 227 -12.47 19.07 -17.33
CA TYR A 227 -11.79 19.67 -16.19
C TYR A 227 -12.46 20.99 -15.77
N ASP A 228 -12.84 21.84 -16.74
CA ASP A 228 -13.48 23.13 -16.45
C ASP A 228 -14.84 22.93 -15.75
N ASP A 229 -15.62 21.93 -16.17
CA ASP A 229 -16.89 21.58 -15.53
C ASP A 229 -16.68 21.11 -14.08
N PHE A 230 -15.61 20.34 -13.83
CA PHE A 230 -15.24 19.91 -12.48
C PHE A 230 -14.85 21.11 -11.60
N ILE A 231 -14.00 22.02 -12.09
CA ILE A 231 -13.62 23.23 -11.35
C ILE A 231 -14.82 24.14 -11.08
N GLN A 232 -15.71 24.31 -12.07
CA GLN A 232 -16.93 25.08 -11.88
C GLN A 232 -17.81 24.50 -10.77
N TYR A 233 -17.95 23.17 -10.71
CA TYR A 233 -18.65 22.49 -9.63
C TYR A 233 -18.01 22.74 -8.26
N VAL A 234 -16.68 22.68 -8.15
CA VAL A 234 -15.95 23.00 -6.91
C VAL A 234 -16.23 24.43 -6.47
N ASN A 235 -16.16 25.39 -7.40
CA ASN A 235 -16.37 26.81 -7.13
C ASN A 235 -17.80 27.11 -6.66
N GLN A 236 -18.81 26.45 -7.24
CA GLN A 236 -20.20 26.55 -6.76
C GLN A 236 -20.34 26.06 -5.30
N LYS A 237 -19.66 24.96 -4.96
CA LYS A 237 -19.63 24.41 -3.59
C LYS A 237 -18.85 25.27 -2.60
N MET A 238 -18.06 26.26 -3.03
CA MET A 238 -17.46 27.24 -2.11
C MET A 238 -18.48 28.27 -1.65
N ASN A 239 -19.29 28.78 -2.58
CA ASN A 239 -20.25 29.85 -2.31
C ASN A 239 -21.36 29.37 -1.34
N GLU A 240 -21.82 28.13 -1.49
CA GLU A 240 -22.82 27.53 -0.59
C GLU A 240 -22.35 27.41 0.88
N THR A 241 -21.03 27.33 1.14
CA THR A 241 -20.48 27.22 2.52
C THR A 241 -20.16 28.59 3.12
N ALA A 242 -20.06 29.65 2.31
CA ALA A 242 -19.81 31.01 2.78
C ALA A 242 -21.10 31.74 3.20
N GLU A 243 -22.27 31.23 2.77
CA GLU A 243 -23.60 31.78 3.06
C GLU A 243 -24.34 31.08 4.22
N SER A 244 -23.71 30.10 4.87
CA SER A 244 -24.24 29.33 6.02
C SER A 244 -23.45 29.60 7.30
#